data_AF-A0A7X7LFH7-F1
#
_entry.id   AF-A0A7X7LFH7-F1
#
_cell.length_a   1.000
_cell.length_b   1.000
_cell.length_c   1.000
_cell.angle_alpha   90.00
_cell.angle_beta   90.00
_cell.angle_gamma   90.00
#
_symmetry.space_group_name_H-M   'P 1'
#
loop_
_entity.id
_entity.type
_entity.pdbx_description
1 polymer ?
#
loop_
_entity_poly.entity_id
_entity_poly.type
_entity_poly.pdbx_seq_one_letter_code
_entity_poly.pdbx_strand_id
1 'polypeptide(L)'
;MPTRRLGQSLGIDPVPLKTCNWNCIYCQLGRTRPVTNERKAFFAEEDIIEEVEKALQAHKPGEIDWITFVGSGETTLHSGIGSLINKVKKL
;
A
#
# COMPACT_ATOMS: atom_id res chain seq x y z
N MET A 1 -11.42 3.30 10.20
CA MET A 1 -12.23 4.54 10.02
C MET A 1 -12.67 4.55 8.58
N PRO A 2 -13.98 4.57 8.30
CA PRO A 2 -14.47 4.68 6.94
C PRO A 2 -13.97 5.99 6.34
N THR A 3 -13.54 5.91 5.09
CA THR A 3 -13.17 7.08 4.31
C THR A 3 -14.42 7.95 4.09
N ARG A 4 -14.28 9.27 4.05
CA ARG A 4 -15.42 10.18 3.80
C ARG A 4 -16.01 10.04 2.39
N ARG A 5 -15.30 9.43 1.44
CA ARG A 5 -15.65 9.41 0.01
C ARG A 5 -15.92 8.03 -0.56
N LEU A 6 -15.27 7.00 -0.01
CA LEU A 6 -15.25 5.64 -0.58
C LEU A 6 -15.80 4.59 0.40
N GLY A 7 -16.34 4.96 1.56
CA GLY A 7 -16.75 3.97 2.57
C GLY A 7 -15.53 3.29 3.22
N GLN A 8 -15.65 2.03 3.59
CA GLN A 8 -14.61 1.29 4.29
C GLN A 8 -13.57 0.78 3.28
N SER A 9 -12.33 1.27 3.40
CA SER A 9 -11.23 0.86 2.52
C SER A 9 -10.14 0.13 3.30
N LEU A 10 -9.65 -0.97 2.72
CA LEU A 10 -8.46 -1.68 3.16
C LEU A 10 -7.23 -1.08 2.48
N GLY A 11 -6.32 -0.51 3.27
CA GLY A 11 -5.07 0.06 2.78
C GLY A 11 -3.95 -0.98 2.76
N ILE A 12 -3.23 -1.08 1.64
CA ILE A 12 -2.04 -1.93 1.46
C ILE A 12 -0.81 -1.03 1.34
N ASP A 13 0.16 -1.21 2.23
CA ASP A 13 1.43 -0.47 2.23
C ASP A 13 2.59 -1.36 1.75
N PRO A 14 3.00 -1.28 0.47
CA PRO A 14 4.03 -2.14 -0.08
C PRO A 14 5.44 -1.56 0.10
N VAL A 15 5.63 -0.45 0.83
CA VAL A 15 6.95 0.19 0.96
C VAL A 15 7.32 0.47 2.42
N PRO A 16 8.61 0.45 2.79
CA PRO A 16 9.02 0.81 4.13
C PRO A 16 8.72 2.28 4.42
N LEU A 17 8.52 2.59 5.70
CA LEU A 17 8.29 3.95 6.18
C LEU A 17 9.32 4.92 5.59
N LYS A 18 8.81 6.03 5.02
CA LYS A 18 9.58 7.12 4.43
C LYS A 18 10.44 6.72 3.21
N THR A 19 10.10 5.66 2.50
CA THR A 19 10.69 5.36 1.19
C THR A 19 10.02 6.21 0.11
N CYS A 20 10.57 7.38 -0.19
CA CYS A 20 10.05 8.28 -1.24
C CYS A 20 11.15 8.77 -2.18
N ASN A 21 10.75 9.07 -3.42
CA ASN A 21 11.56 9.82 -4.38
C ASN A 21 11.48 11.35 -4.21
N TRP A 22 10.56 11.81 -3.37
CA TRP A 22 10.31 13.23 -3.15
C TRP A 22 10.22 13.57 -1.66
N ASN A 23 10.43 14.85 -1.35
CA ASN A 23 10.36 15.38 0.00
C ASN A 23 9.33 16.53 0.06
N CYS A 24 8.04 16.18 0.08
CA CYS A 24 6.95 17.15 0.15
C CYS A 24 7.07 18.03 1.40
N ILE A 25 6.95 19.35 1.26
CA ILE A 25 7.00 20.30 2.38
C ILE A 25 5.87 20.10 3.41
N TYR A 26 4.80 19.42 3.00
CA TYR A 26 3.59 19.15 3.79
C TYR A 26 3.43 17.65 4.14
N CYS A 27 4.49 16.84 4.01
CA CYS A 27 4.40 15.42 4.33
C CYS A 27 4.12 15.23 5.84
N GLN A 28 2.98 14.61 6.17
CA GLN A 28 2.59 14.32 7.56
C GLN A 28 3.57 13.36 8.26
N LEU A 29 4.31 12.55 7.49
CA LEU A 29 5.33 11.63 7.99
C LEU A 29 6.70 12.32 8.22
N GLY A 30 6.81 13.62 7.96
CA GLY A 30 8.06 14.38 8.12
C GLY A 30 8.96 14.37 6.88
N ARG A 31 10.22 14.77 7.05
CA ARG A 31 11.18 14.91 5.93
C ARG A 31 11.71 13.56 5.44
N THR A 32 11.75 13.35 4.13
CA THR A 32 12.37 12.17 3.49
C THR A 32 13.88 12.38 3.38
N ARG A 33 14.69 11.56 4.05
CA ARG A 33 16.17 11.53 3.91
C ARG A 33 16.70 10.12 4.18
N PRO A 34 17.41 9.46 3.23
CA PRO A 34 17.65 9.90 1.86
C PRO A 34 16.39 9.78 0.98
N VAL A 35 16.35 10.53 -0.13
CA VAL A 35 15.38 10.29 -1.21
C VAL A 35 15.94 9.23 -2.16
N THR A 36 15.08 8.44 -2.79
CA THR A 36 15.49 7.40 -3.75
C THR A 36 14.55 7.32 -4.95
N ASN A 37 15.13 7.16 -6.15
CA ASN A 37 14.40 6.85 -7.38
C ASN A 37 14.50 5.37 -7.76
N GLU A 38 15.15 4.56 -6.93
CA GLU A 38 15.40 3.15 -7.22
C GLU A 38 14.17 2.32 -6.86
N ARG A 39 13.59 1.65 -7.86
CA ARG A 39 12.47 0.72 -7.63
C ARG A 39 13.00 -0.63 -7.15
N LYS A 40 12.42 -1.17 -6.08
CA LYS A 40 12.82 -2.46 -5.47
C LYS A 40 11.61 -3.26 -5.02
N ALA A 41 11.79 -4.57 -4.88
CA ALA A 41 10.88 -5.39 -4.11
C ALA A 41 11.26 -5.19 -2.64
N PHE A 42 10.56 -4.28 -1.96
CA PHE A 42 10.87 -3.95 -0.57
C PHE A 42 10.34 -4.99 0.41
N PHE A 43 9.25 -5.66 0.02
CA PHE A 43 8.69 -6.82 0.68
C PHE A 43 8.43 -7.90 -0.38
N ALA A 44 8.37 -9.17 0.04
CA ALA A 44 7.97 -10.23 -0.88
C ALA A 44 6.50 -10.04 -1.27
N GLU A 45 6.17 -10.31 -2.53
CA GLU A 45 4.78 -10.15 -2.99
C GLU A 45 3.85 -11.14 -2.30
N GLU A 46 4.36 -12.32 -1.98
CA GLU A 46 3.66 -13.41 -1.33
C GLU A 46 3.23 -13.00 0.08
N ASP A 47 4.14 -12.40 0.85
CA ASP A 47 3.85 -11.92 2.21
C ASP A 47 2.71 -10.89 2.21
N ILE A 48 2.75 -9.92 1.28
CA ILE A 48 1.71 -8.90 1.14
C ILE A 48 0.36 -9.56 0.80
N ILE A 49 0.34 -10.50 -0.14
CA ILE A 49 -0.90 -11.17 -0.57
C ILE A 49 -1.50 -12.01 0.55
N GLU A 50 -0.67 -12.73 1.31
CA GLU A 50 -1.15 -13.47 2.49
C GLU A 50 -1.77 -12.54 3.54
N GLU A 51 -1.17 -11.37 3.80
CA GLU A 51 -1.75 -10.39 4.72
C GLU A 51 -3.07 -9.82 4.21
N VAL A 52 -3.18 -9.57 2.90
CA VAL A 52 -4.43 -9.12 2.28
C VAL A 52 -5.51 -10.20 2.40
N GLU A 53 -5.21 -11.46 2.11
CA GLU A 53 -6.17 -12.57 2.26
C GLU A 53 -6.63 -12.72 3.71
N LYS A 54 -5.70 -12.69 4.68
CA LYS A 54 -6.02 -12.73 6.11
C LYS A 54 -6.92 -11.57 6.51
N ALA A 55 -6.64 -10.36 6.03
CA ALA A 55 -7.45 -9.18 6.29
C ALA A 55 -8.86 -9.30 5.66
N LEU A 56 -8.98 -9.79 4.43
CA LEU A 56 -10.26 -10.01 3.77
C LEU A 56 -11.10 -11.07 4.50
N GLN A 57 -10.50 -12.18 4.94
CA GLN A 57 -11.17 -13.24 5.70
C GLN A 57 -11.64 -12.78 7.08
N ALA A 58 -10.95 -11.83 7.69
CA ALA A 58 -11.33 -11.26 8.98
C ALA A 58 -12.55 -10.32 8.90
N HIS A 59 -12.98 -9.93 7.69
CA HIS A 59 -14.13 -9.07 7.46
C HIS A 59 -15.28 -9.84 6.83
N LYS A 60 -16.52 -9.43 7.10
CA LYS A 60 -17.69 -10.05 6.46
C LYS A 60 -17.79 -9.61 5.00
N PRO A 61 -18.40 -10.43 4.13
CA PRO A 61 -18.68 -10.03 2.76
C PRO A 61 -19.42 -8.67 2.71
N GLY A 62 -18.87 -7.72 1.95
CA GLY A 62 -19.42 -6.37 1.83
C GLY A 62 -19.00 -5.36 2.91
N GLU A 63 -18.16 -5.73 3.88
CA GLU A 63 -17.59 -4.77 4.83
C GLU A 63 -16.44 -3.95 4.26
N ILE A 64 -15.78 -4.42 3.20
CA ILE A 64 -14.72 -3.70 2.50
C ILE A 64 -15.23 -3.28 1.13
N ASP A 65 -15.36 -1.98 0.92
CA ASP A 65 -15.82 -1.38 -0.32
C ASP A 65 -14.68 -1.25 -1.34
N TRP A 66 -13.46 -0.96 -0.86
CA TRP A 66 -12.29 -0.70 -1.71
C TRP A 66 -10.99 -1.22 -1.12
N ILE A 67 -10.11 -1.72 -1.99
CA ILE A 67 -8.72 -1.99 -1.66
C ILE A 67 -7.86 -0.89 -2.29
N THR A 68 -7.08 -0.20 -1.46
CA THR A 68 -6.26 0.94 -1.88
C THR A 68 -4.80 0.62 -1.62
N PHE A 69 -3.93 0.77 -2.62
CA PHE A 69 -2.49 0.80 -2.38
C PHE A 69 -2.11 2.20 -1.87
N VAL A 70 -1.69 2.27 -0.61
CA VAL A 70 -1.33 3.48 0.11
C VAL A 70 0.00 3.23 0.79
N GLY A 71 1.01 4.03 0.45
CA GLY A 71 2.33 3.87 1.03
C GLY A 71 2.56 4.80 2.20
N SER A 72 3.30 4.35 3.22
CA SER A 72 4.03 5.23 4.15
C SER A 72 5.22 5.92 3.47
N GLY A 73 5.11 6.16 2.17
CA GLY A 73 6.16 6.42 1.22
C GLY A 73 5.59 6.69 -0.18
N GLU A 74 6.42 6.59 -1.21
CA GLU A 74 5.98 6.57 -2.62
C GLU A 74 5.73 5.11 -3.03
N THR A 75 4.45 4.72 -3.08
CA THR A 75 4.00 3.35 -3.37
C THR A 75 4.56 2.82 -4.69
N THR A 76 4.70 3.67 -5.72
CA THR A 76 5.17 3.25 -7.05
C THR A 76 6.65 2.86 -7.09
N LEU A 77 7.41 3.12 -6.02
CA LEU A 77 8.76 2.61 -5.86
C LEU A 77 8.82 1.09 -5.66
N HIS A 78 7.72 0.44 -5.24
CA HIS A 78 7.71 -1.02 -5.24
C HIS A 78 7.76 -1.55 -6.68
N SER A 79 8.81 -2.30 -7.02
CA SER A 79 9.01 -2.82 -8.38
C SER A 79 7.88 -3.77 -8.79
N GLY A 80 7.35 -4.54 -7.84
CA GLY A 80 6.27 -5.52 -8.01
C GLY A 80 4.84 -4.95 -7.97
N ILE A 81 4.64 -3.62 -7.87
CA ILE A 81 3.29 -3.03 -7.68
C ILE A 81 2.26 -3.50 -8.74
N GLY A 82 2.68 -3.66 -9.99
CA GLY A 82 1.79 -4.15 -11.06
C GLY A 82 1.35 -5.60 -10.85
N SER A 83 2.26 -6.46 -10.38
CA SER A 83 1.95 -7.85 -10.04
C SER A 83 1.01 -7.91 -8.84
N LEU A 84 1.28 -7.13 -7.79
CA LEU A 84 0.42 -7.01 -6.61
C LEU A 84 -1.01 -6.61 -6.97
N ILE A 85 -1.19 -5.58 -7.80
CA ILE A 85 -2.52 -5.16 -8.27
C ILE A 85 -3.24 -6.32 -8.99
N ASN A 86 -2.54 -7.06 -9.84
CA ASN A 86 -3.13 -8.18 -10.58
C ASN A 86 -3.48 -9.37 -9.68
N LYS A 87 -2.66 -9.67 -8.66
CA LYS A 87 -2.93 -10.73 -7.68
C LYS A 87 -4.12 -10.35 -6.81
N VAL A 88 -4.14 -9.13 -6.25
CA VAL A 88 -5.25 -8.63 -5.41
C VAL A 88 -6.59 -8.62 -6.14
N LYS A 89 -6.61 -8.27 -7.44
CA LYS A 89 -7.85 -8.30 -8.24
C LYS A 89 -8.46 -9.71 -8.44
N LYS A 90 -7.69 -10.76 -8.17
CA LYS A 90 -8.12 -12.16 -8.31
C LYS A 90 -8.56 -12.79 -7.00
N LEU A 91 -8.37 -12.10 -5.86
CA LEU A 91 -8.90 -12.46 -4.56
C LEU A 91 -10.39 -12.14 -4.49
#